data_AF-C3ZCV1-F1
#
_entry.id   AF-C3ZCV1-F1
#
_cell.length_a   1.000
_cell.length_b   1.000
_cell.length_c   1.000
_cell.angle_alpha   90.00
_cell.angle_beta   90.00
_cell.angle_gamma   90.00
#
_symmetry.space_group_name_H-M   'P 1'
#
loop_
_entity.id
_entity.type
_entity.pdbx_description
1 polymer ?
#
loop_
_entity_poly.entity_id
_entity_poly.type
_entity_poly.pdbx_seq_one_letter_code
_entity_poly.pdbx_strand_id
1 'polypeptide(L)'
;ESAFNSSQGVKSLTLNNNSLNYLPGLIFAPLTFYGDPSEILLLDDNPWRCDCQMRDYSKWLQSASNIQTLTCDTPPRLHGTALRDVPVDQLTCDCPHLSSPNISTAGSTTVVTVTCCPVAAIIWTTPTGTKLSEDSDAPGISVSDDGALVIATATSAKSGTYTCLAANFMGKDQATVHLTVTGNQ
;
A
#
# COMPACT_ATOMS: atom_id res chain seq x y z
N GLU A 1 9.41 -13.04 3.88
CA GLU A 1 9.23 -14.48 3.68
C GLU A 1 7.85 -14.70 3.07
N SER A 2 7.70 -15.57 2.07
CA SER A 2 6.40 -15.90 1.48
C SER A 2 5.66 -16.88 2.40
N ALA A 3 4.36 -16.65 2.63
CA ALA A 3 3.53 -17.41 3.58
C ALA A 3 3.50 -18.93 3.32
N PHE A 4 3.80 -19.38 2.09
CA PHE A 4 3.72 -20.78 1.66
C PHE A 4 5.07 -21.39 1.25
N ASN A 5 6.21 -20.76 1.59
CA ASN A 5 7.52 -21.22 1.13
C ASN A 5 7.91 -22.62 1.65
N SER A 6 7.33 -23.04 2.78
CA SER A 6 7.63 -24.30 3.48
C SER A 6 6.52 -25.34 3.38
N SER A 7 5.37 -25.02 2.76
CA SER A 7 4.23 -25.91 2.69
C SER A 7 4.30 -26.80 1.45
N GLN A 8 5.19 -27.79 1.47
CA GLN A 8 5.20 -28.86 0.47
C GLN A 8 3.89 -29.66 0.58
N GLY A 9 2.93 -29.37 -0.30
CA GLY A 9 1.71 -30.18 -0.43
C GLY A 9 0.38 -29.49 -0.11
N VAL A 10 0.30 -28.15 -0.13
CA VAL A 10 -1.01 -27.48 -0.13
C VAL A 10 -1.74 -27.85 -1.43
N LYS A 11 -2.75 -28.72 -1.30
CA LYS A 11 -3.58 -29.18 -2.42
C LYS A 11 -4.81 -28.30 -2.63
N SER A 12 -5.24 -27.55 -1.60
CA SER A 12 -6.32 -26.57 -1.65
C SER A 12 -6.07 -25.45 -0.65
N LEU A 13 -6.43 -24.22 -1.01
CA LEU A 13 -6.41 -23.02 -0.20
C LEU A 13 -7.82 -22.40 -0.18
N THR A 14 -8.44 -22.43 0.99
CA THR A 14 -9.78 -21.89 1.23
C THR A 14 -9.67 -20.69 2.16
N LEU A 15 -9.94 -19.50 1.63
CA LEU A 15 -9.88 -18.21 2.34
C LEU A 15 -11.15 -17.37 2.08
N ASN A 16 -12.21 -17.97 1.56
CA ASN A 16 -13.47 -17.28 1.31
C ASN A 16 -14.11 -16.78 2.62
N ASN A 17 -14.95 -15.75 2.54
CA ASN A 17 -15.68 -15.19 3.67
C ASN A 17 -14.78 -14.63 4.79
N ASN A 18 -13.72 -13.91 4.39
CA ASN A 18 -12.77 -13.22 5.28
C ASN A 18 -12.79 -11.71 5.01
N SER A 19 -11.86 -10.96 5.63
CA SER A 19 -11.68 -9.52 5.40
C SER A 19 -10.41 -9.23 4.60
N LEU A 20 -10.05 -10.10 3.67
CA LEU A 20 -8.88 -9.89 2.82
C LEU A 20 -9.17 -8.80 1.79
N ASN A 21 -8.23 -7.87 1.66
CA ASN A 21 -8.36 -6.73 0.75
C ASN A 21 -7.46 -6.88 -0.49
N TYR A 22 -6.34 -7.58 -0.40
CA TYR A 22 -5.45 -7.79 -1.54
C TYR A 22 -4.72 -9.13 -1.45
N LEU A 23 -4.23 -9.60 -2.61
CA LEU A 23 -3.40 -10.79 -2.70
C LEU A 23 -2.11 -10.49 -3.45
N PRO A 24 -0.95 -10.84 -2.90
CA PRO A 24 0.31 -10.77 -3.63
C PRO A 24 0.40 -11.87 -4.70
N GLY A 25 0.65 -11.53 -5.96
CA GLY A 25 0.75 -12.54 -7.02
C GLY A 25 1.84 -13.62 -6.78
N LEU A 26 2.90 -13.28 -6.06
CA LEU A 26 4.06 -14.15 -5.83
C LEU A 26 3.81 -15.32 -4.87
N ILE A 27 2.76 -15.28 -4.04
CA ILE A 27 2.46 -16.43 -3.15
C ILE A 27 1.89 -17.63 -3.90
N PHE A 28 1.38 -17.42 -5.13
CA PHE A 28 0.75 -18.45 -5.95
C PHE A 28 1.64 -18.97 -7.09
N ALA A 29 2.72 -18.26 -7.42
CA ALA A 29 3.69 -18.70 -8.43
C ALA A 29 4.32 -20.09 -8.15
N PRO A 30 4.62 -20.47 -6.88
CA PRO A 30 5.16 -21.80 -6.55
C PRO A 30 4.11 -22.92 -6.49
N LEU A 31 2.82 -22.62 -6.61
CA LEU A 31 1.78 -23.64 -6.56
C LEU A 31 1.69 -24.31 -7.93
N THR A 32 2.63 -25.20 -8.22
CA THR A 32 2.51 -26.22 -9.27
C THR A 32 1.41 -27.20 -8.85
N PHE A 33 0.16 -26.83 -9.12
CA PHE A 33 -1.00 -27.62 -8.75
C PHE A 33 -1.05 -28.92 -9.57
N TYR A 34 -0.90 -30.06 -8.88
CA TYR A 34 -1.24 -31.38 -9.40
C TYR A 34 -2.76 -31.60 -9.27
N GLY A 35 -3.58 -30.99 -10.12
CA GLY A 35 -5.05 -31.11 -10.08
C GLY A 35 -5.82 -30.02 -10.83
N ASP A 36 -7.15 -30.09 -10.83
CA ASP A 36 -8.04 -29.03 -11.36
C ASP A 36 -7.96 -27.79 -10.43
N PRO A 37 -7.45 -26.64 -10.91
CA PRO A 37 -7.24 -25.47 -10.06
C PRO A 37 -8.52 -24.78 -9.57
N SER A 38 -9.67 -25.06 -10.17
CA SER A 38 -10.97 -24.47 -9.77
C SER A 38 -11.52 -25.06 -8.46
N GLU A 39 -11.14 -26.28 -8.09
CA GLU A 39 -11.54 -26.93 -6.82
C GLU A 39 -10.65 -26.51 -5.63
N ILE A 40 -9.62 -25.72 -5.90
CA ILE A 40 -8.43 -25.60 -5.07
C ILE A 40 -8.25 -24.20 -4.49
N LEU A 41 -8.85 -23.16 -5.08
CA LEU A 41 -8.67 -21.77 -4.62
C LEU A 41 -10.04 -21.09 -4.43
N LEU A 42 -10.51 -21.08 -3.18
CA LEU A 42 -11.76 -20.41 -2.78
C LEU A 42 -11.42 -19.10 -2.08
N LEU A 43 -11.75 -17.97 -2.71
CA LEU A 43 -11.36 -16.61 -2.32
C LEU A 43 -12.54 -15.62 -2.41
N ASP A 44 -13.71 -16.12 -2.76
CA ASP A 44 -14.99 -15.44 -2.78
C ASP A 44 -15.32 -14.80 -1.43
N ASP A 45 -16.30 -13.89 -1.42
CA ASP A 45 -16.78 -13.21 -0.21
C ASP A 45 -15.67 -12.52 0.60
N ASN A 46 -14.79 -11.78 -0.08
CA ASN A 46 -13.79 -10.91 0.54
C ASN A 46 -13.87 -9.50 -0.10
N PRO A 47 -13.62 -8.43 0.66
CA PRO A 47 -13.69 -7.05 0.16
C PRO A 47 -12.45 -6.69 -0.70
N TRP A 48 -12.35 -7.29 -1.89
CA TRP A 48 -11.16 -7.15 -2.74
C TRP A 48 -10.97 -5.71 -3.26
N ARG A 49 -9.83 -5.13 -2.94
CA ARG A 49 -9.32 -3.86 -3.45
C ARG A 49 -8.48 -4.10 -4.71
N CYS A 50 -9.07 -3.81 -5.86
CA CYS A 50 -8.47 -3.93 -7.18
C CYS A 50 -7.66 -2.69 -7.54
N ASP A 51 -6.51 -2.50 -6.89
CA ASP A 51 -5.58 -1.40 -7.18
C ASP A 51 -4.21 -1.93 -7.62
N CYS A 52 -3.18 -1.07 -7.56
CA CYS A 52 -1.84 -1.44 -8.00
C CYS A 52 -1.24 -2.64 -7.26
N GLN A 53 -1.69 -2.94 -6.03
CA GLN A 53 -1.22 -4.10 -5.28
C GLN A 53 -1.69 -5.43 -5.90
N MET A 54 -2.80 -5.42 -6.66
CA MET A 54 -3.34 -6.60 -7.33
C MET A 54 -2.67 -6.89 -8.69
N ARG A 55 -1.75 -6.05 -9.19
CA ARG A 55 -1.20 -6.17 -10.56
C ARG A 55 -0.58 -7.54 -10.84
N ASP A 56 0.25 -8.05 -9.94
CA ASP A 56 0.92 -9.33 -10.17
C ASP A 56 -0.05 -10.51 -10.10
N TYR A 57 -1.03 -10.45 -9.20
CA TYR A 57 -2.08 -11.46 -9.11
C TYR A 57 -3.01 -11.42 -10.34
N SER A 58 -3.36 -10.22 -10.82
CA SER A 58 -4.13 -10.02 -12.05
C SER A 58 -3.41 -10.59 -13.27
N LYS A 59 -2.10 -10.36 -13.41
CA LYS A 59 -1.30 -10.95 -14.51
C LYS A 59 -1.29 -12.48 -14.44
N TRP A 60 -1.12 -13.04 -13.24
CA TRP A 60 -1.18 -14.48 -13.03
C TRP A 60 -2.57 -15.05 -13.39
N LEU A 61 -3.66 -14.44 -12.92
CA LEU A 61 -5.04 -14.83 -13.25
C LEU A 61 -5.31 -14.79 -14.76
N GLN A 62 -4.79 -13.78 -15.46
CA GLN A 62 -4.94 -13.68 -16.92
C GLN A 62 -4.23 -14.83 -17.65
N SER A 63 -3.14 -15.35 -17.10
CA SER A 63 -2.44 -16.53 -17.64
C SER A 63 -3.06 -17.87 -17.23
N ALA A 64 -3.87 -17.91 -16.17
CA ALA A 64 -4.49 -19.10 -15.61
C ALA A 64 -6.01 -19.11 -15.86
N SER A 65 -6.41 -19.35 -17.11
CA SER A 65 -7.79 -19.18 -17.60
C SER A 65 -8.86 -20.06 -16.93
N ASN A 66 -8.44 -21.16 -16.30
CA ASN A 66 -9.27 -22.11 -15.58
C ASN A 66 -9.50 -21.77 -14.09
N ILE A 67 -8.90 -20.68 -13.60
CA ILE A 67 -9.10 -20.21 -12.22
C ILE A 67 -10.34 -19.30 -12.15
N GLN A 68 -11.18 -19.53 -11.15
CA GLN A 68 -12.28 -18.63 -10.80
C GLN A 68 -11.72 -17.25 -10.44
N THR A 69 -12.23 -16.20 -11.07
CA THR A 69 -11.76 -14.82 -10.81
C THR A 69 -12.39 -14.22 -9.55
N LEU A 70 -11.80 -13.14 -9.05
CA LEU A 70 -12.31 -12.34 -7.94
C LEU A 70 -13.18 -11.20 -8.46
N THR A 71 -14.15 -10.77 -7.67
CA THR A 71 -14.92 -9.56 -7.95
C THR A 71 -14.39 -8.41 -7.13
N CYS A 72 -14.13 -7.27 -7.77
CA CYS A 72 -13.65 -6.07 -7.13
C CYS A 72 -14.74 -5.44 -6.25
N ASP A 73 -14.43 -5.20 -4.98
CA ASP A 73 -15.26 -4.42 -4.05
C ASP A 73 -14.87 -2.93 -4.09
N THR A 74 -13.57 -2.65 -4.15
CA THR A 74 -13.03 -1.29 -4.32
C THR A 74 -11.96 -1.28 -5.41
N PRO A 75 -11.61 -0.12 -5.99
CA PRO A 75 -12.23 1.21 -5.84
C PRO A 75 -13.61 1.30 -6.51
N PRO A 76 -14.41 2.36 -6.25
CA PRO A 76 -15.76 2.52 -6.82
C PRO A 76 -15.82 2.41 -8.34
N ARG A 77 -14.77 2.88 -9.03
CA ARG A 77 -14.66 2.80 -10.51
C ARG A 77 -14.55 1.37 -11.05
N LEU A 78 -14.15 0.41 -10.21
CA LEU A 78 -13.99 -1.01 -10.57
C LEU A 78 -14.98 -1.91 -9.82
N HIS A 79 -15.84 -1.36 -8.94
CA HIS A 79 -16.76 -2.15 -8.13
C HIS A 79 -17.64 -3.07 -8.99
N GLY A 80 -17.75 -4.34 -8.59
CA GLY A 80 -18.49 -5.38 -9.32
C GLY A 80 -17.76 -5.95 -10.54
N THR A 81 -16.59 -5.43 -10.91
CA THR A 81 -15.82 -5.94 -12.06
C THR A 81 -15.03 -7.18 -11.66
N ALA A 82 -14.98 -8.18 -12.56
CA ALA A 82 -14.08 -9.31 -12.41
C ALA A 82 -12.62 -8.87 -12.59
N LEU A 83 -11.75 -9.16 -11.62
CA LEU A 83 -10.34 -8.72 -11.63
C LEU A 83 -9.59 -9.19 -12.89
N ARG A 84 -9.90 -10.37 -13.42
CA ARG A 84 -9.29 -10.87 -14.66
C ARG A 84 -9.55 -9.96 -15.87
N ASP A 85 -10.70 -9.29 -15.89
CA ASP A 85 -11.15 -8.45 -16.99
C ASP A 85 -10.66 -7.00 -16.84
N VAL A 86 -10.05 -6.65 -15.70
CA VAL A 86 -9.46 -5.34 -15.47
C VAL A 86 -8.11 -5.24 -16.19
N PRO A 87 -7.93 -4.28 -17.12
CA PRO A 87 -6.63 -4.02 -17.72
C PRO A 87 -5.59 -3.67 -16.65
N VAL A 88 -4.41 -4.27 -16.74
CA VAL A 88 -3.37 -4.15 -15.70
C VAL A 88 -2.96 -2.69 -15.46
N ASP A 89 -3.00 -1.84 -16.48
CA ASP A 89 -2.72 -0.41 -16.39
C ASP A 89 -3.77 0.37 -15.59
N GLN A 90 -5.04 -0.05 -15.58
CA GLN A 90 -6.13 0.55 -14.79
C GLN A 90 -6.10 0.19 -13.30
N LEU A 91 -5.30 -0.81 -12.92
CA LEU A 91 -5.00 -1.13 -11.52
C LEU A 91 -4.05 -0.07 -10.93
N THR A 92 -4.54 1.16 -10.80
CA THR A 92 -3.81 2.28 -10.22
C THR A 92 -4.08 2.35 -8.73
N CYS A 93 -3.04 2.63 -7.95
CA CYS A 93 -3.24 3.06 -6.58
C CYS A 93 -3.61 4.54 -6.62
N ASP A 94 -4.74 4.91 -6.03
CA ASP A 94 -5.05 6.31 -5.72
C ASP A 94 -4.16 6.72 -4.55
N CYS A 95 -2.86 6.76 -4.81
CA CYS A 95 -1.93 7.44 -3.93
C CYS A 95 -1.87 8.87 -4.47
N PRO A 96 -2.30 9.89 -3.71
CA PRO A 96 -1.89 11.24 -4.02
C PRO A 96 -0.36 11.21 -3.93
N HIS A 97 0.30 11.01 -5.08
CA HIS A 97 1.72 11.23 -5.23
C HIS A 97 2.01 12.53 -4.51
N LEU A 98 2.83 12.43 -3.47
CA LEU A 98 3.42 13.52 -2.70
C LEU A 98 3.42 14.84 -3.47
N SER A 99 2.31 15.57 -3.43
CA SER A 99 2.31 16.94 -3.87
C SER A 99 3.13 17.61 -2.79
N SER A 100 4.38 18.00 -3.09
CA SER A 100 5.25 18.73 -2.15
C SER A 100 4.42 19.86 -1.56
N PRO A 101 3.98 19.75 -0.29
CA PRO A 101 3.08 20.74 0.24
C PRO A 101 3.92 22.01 0.44
N ASN A 102 3.70 23.02 -0.40
CA ASN A 102 4.22 24.36 -0.17
C ASN A 102 3.33 25.01 0.88
N ILE A 103 3.76 24.97 2.15
CA ILE A 103 2.98 25.50 3.26
C ILE A 103 3.44 26.93 3.56
N SER A 104 2.58 27.88 3.24
CA SER A 104 2.66 29.27 3.71
C SER A 104 2.19 29.33 5.16
N THR A 105 3.10 29.59 6.10
CA THR A 105 2.74 29.84 7.51
C THR A 105 2.46 31.32 7.73
N ALA A 106 1.40 31.84 7.12
CA ALA A 106 0.83 33.14 7.50
C ALA A 106 0.12 33.02 8.86
N GLY A 107 0.90 32.78 9.92
CA GLY A 107 0.47 32.96 11.32
C GLY A 107 -0.47 31.92 11.94
N SER A 108 -0.73 30.76 11.34
CA SER A 108 -1.56 29.71 11.94
C SER A 108 -0.92 28.32 11.86
N THR A 109 -1.18 27.50 12.88
CA THR A 109 -0.78 26.08 12.99
C THR A 109 -1.37 25.27 11.84
N THR A 110 -0.58 25.07 10.78
CA THR A 110 -0.96 24.21 9.66
C THR A 110 -0.50 22.79 9.95
N VAL A 111 -1.43 21.89 10.30
CA VAL A 111 -1.16 20.45 10.35
C VAL A 111 -0.87 20.00 8.92
N VAL A 112 0.29 19.39 8.73
CA VAL A 112 0.71 18.83 7.44
C VAL A 112 0.58 17.33 7.54
N THR A 113 -0.20 16.72 6.64
CA THR A 113 -0.39 15.28 6.56
C THR A 113 0.24 14.80 5.26
N VAL A 114 1.16 13.84 5.37
CA VAL A 114 1.85 13.26 4.20
C VAL A 114 1.61 11.77 4.19
N THR A 115 0.73 11.28 3.31
CA THR A 115 0.36 9.86 3.22
C THR A 115 1.36 9.06 2.39
N CYS A 116 1.65 7.82 2.81
CA CYS A 116 2.54 6.91 2.14
C CYS A 116 1.79 5.61 1.79
N CYS A 117 1.87 5.16 0.55
CA CYS A 117 1.27 3.90 0.08
C CYS A 117 2.38 2.91 -0.31
N PRO A 118 2.15 1.59 -0.27
CA PRO A 118 0.92 0.86 0.10
C PRO A 118 0.87 0.45 1.58
N VAL A 119 -0.11 -0.40 2.00
CA VAL A 119 -0.14 -1.04 3.34
C VAL A 119 1.21 -1.71 3.62
N ALA A 120 1.97 -1.09 4.50
CA ALA A 120 3.37 -1.38 4.75
C ALA A 120 3.76 -0.82 6.11
N ALA A 121 4.82 -1.36 6.71
CA ALA A 121 5.47 -0.68 7.82
C ALA A 121 6.06 0.63 7.28
N ILE A 122 5.54 1.75 7.78
CA ILE A 122 5.95 3.09 7.36
C ILE A 122 7.06 3.61 8.26
N ILE A 123 8.15 4.05 7.64
CA ILE A 123 9.26 4.72 8.31
C ILE A 123 9.52 6.05 7.60
N TRP A 124 9.38 7.15 8.33
CA TRP A 124 9.76 8.46 7.86
C TRP A 124 11.21 8.76 8.22
N THR A 125 11.96 9.37 7.31
CA THR A 125 13.30 9.92 7.58
C THR A 125 13.22 11.43 7.47
N THR A 126 13.58 12.12 8.55
CA THR A 126 13.64 13.59 8.63
C THR A 126 14.86 14.16 7.87
N PRO A 127 14.91 15.49 7.61
CA PRO A 127 16.08 16.12 6.98
C PRO A 127 17.38 15.93 7.76
N THR A 128 17.30 15.71 9.08
CA THR A 128 18.46 15.44 9.95
C THR A 128 18.86 13.96 9.98
N GLY A 129 18.13 13.08 9.28
CA GLY A 129 18.39 11.64 9.22
C GLY A 129 17.71 10.82 10.33
N THR A 130 16.97 11.46 11.25
CA THR A 130 16.18 10.75 12.27
C THR A 130 15.07 9.95 11.62
N LYS A 131 14.94 8.69 12.02
CA LYS A 131 13.87 7.79 11.58
C LYS A 131 12.69 7.84 12.55
N LEU A 132 11.48 7.95 12.02
CA LEU A 132 10.24 8.06 12.76
C LEU A 132 9.26 6.97 12.30
N SER A 133 8.58 6.38 13.26
CA SER A 133 7.48 5.42 13.15
C SER A 133 6.37 5.83 14.12
N GLU A 134 5.26 5.10 14.14
CA GLU A 134 4.12 5.35 15.05
C GLU A 134 4.55 5.48 16.52
N ASP A 135 5.45 4.61 16.98
CA ASP A 135 5.96 4.59 18.36
C ASP A 135 7.07 5.63 18.67
N SER A 136 7.45 6.47 17.70
CA SER A 136 8.56 7.40 17.89
C SER A 136 8.16 8.61 18.73
N ASP A 137 8.91 8.88 19.79
CA ASP A 137 8.78 10.09 20.60
C ASP A 137 9.69 11.20 20.05
N ALA A 138 9.13 12.06 19.19
CA ALA A 138 9.81 13.19 18.59
C ALA A 138 9.07 14.52 18.88
N PRO A 139 9.76 15.57 19.36
CA PRO A 139 9.11 16.83 19.69
C PRO A 139 8.41 17.51 18.50
N GLY A 140 7.08 17.53 18.52
CA GLY A 140 6.24 18.22 17.53
C GLY A 140 6.28 17.62 16.12
N ILE A 141 6.67 16.35 15.98
CA ILE A 141 6.55 15.53 14.77
C ILE A 141 6.09 14.13 15.21
N SER A 142 5.05 13.59 14.60
CA SER A 142 4.56 12.23 14.89
C SER A 142 4.19 11.50 13.59
N VAL A 143 4.01 10.19 13.67
CA VAL A 143 3.46 9.37 12.58
C VAL A 143 2.10 8.84 13.05
N SER A 144 1.05 9.04 12.27
CA SER A 144 -0.28 8.50 12.57
C SER A 144 -0.37 7.00 12.29
N ASP A 145 -1.45 6.38 12.76
CA ASP A 145 -1.82 4.97 12.56
C ASP A 145 -1.97 4.59 11.08
N ASP A 146 -2.40 5.54 10.25
CA ASP A 146 -2.46 5.41 8.79
C ASP A 146 -1.10 5.66 8.08
N GLY A 147 -0.02 5.89 8.84
CA GLY A 147 1.34 6.09 8.35
C GLY A 147 1.68 7.51 7.92
N ALA A 148 0.79 8.49 8.12
CA ALA A 148 1.05 9.86 7.72
C ALA A 148 2.01 10.59 8.67
N LEU A 149 2.94 11.37 8.12
CA LEU A 149 3.78 12.27 8.92
C LEU A 149 2.95 13.49 9.33
N VAL A 150 2.91 13.79 10.63
CA VAL A 150 2.21 14.92 11.23
C VAL A 150 3.22 15.87 11.86
N ILE A 151 3.27 17.11 11.39
CA ILE A 151 4.12 18.16 11.95
C ILE A 151 3.24 19.17 12.70
N ALA A 152 3.26 19.13 14.04
CA ALA A 152 2.34 19.93 14.87
C ALA A 152 2.64 21.44 14.85
N THR A 153 3.89 21.82 14.61
CA THR A 153 4.29 23.24 14.49
C THR A 153 5.36 23.37 13.42
N ALA A 154 4.96 23.84 12.25
CA ALA A 154 5.86 24.09 11.13
C ALA A 154 6.70 25.34 11.42
N THR A 155 8.00 25.16 11.60
CA THR A 155 8.98 26.25 11.73
C THR A 155 9.96 26.18 10.55
N SER A 156 10.65 27.28 10.25
CA SER A 156 11.70 27.27 9.22
C SER A 156 12.75 26.17 9.45
N ALA A 157 13.05 25.85 10.71
CA ALA A 157 13.95 24.76 11.11
C ALA A 157 13.46 23.35 10.75
N LYS A 158 12.16 23.17 10.48
CA LYS A 158 11.60 21.90 9.98
C LYS A 158 11.53 21.84 8.45
N SER A 159 12.00 22.87 7.75
CA SER A 159 12.12 22.80 6.30
C SER A 159 13.20 21.79 5.89
N GLY A 160 12.97 21.10 4.78
CA GLY A 160 13.93 20.15 4.23
C GLY A 160 13.27 18.95 3.56
N THR A 161 14.09 17.97 3.24
CA THR A 161 13.65 16.74 2.57
C THR A 161 13.26 15.67 3.58
N TYR A 162 12.03 15.22 3.51
CA TYR A 162 11.50 14.08 4.25
C TYR A 162 11.36 12.90 3.31
N THR A 163 11.73 11.70 3.75
CA THR A 163 11.63 10.48 2.94
C THR A 163 10.72 9.48 3.64
N CYS A 164 9.63 9.07 3.00
CA CYS A 164 8.90 7.88 3.43
C CYS A 164 9.55 6.64 2.84
N LEU A 165 9.78 5.64 3.68
CA LEU A 165 10.04 4.27 3.29
C LEU A 165 8.80 3.43 3.65
N ALA A 166 8.17 2.86 2.64
CA ALA A 166 7.11 1.85 2.79
C ALA A 166 7.73 0.47 2.57
N ALA A 167 7.75 -0.37 3.61
CA ALA A 167 8.22 -1.75 3.51
C ALA A 167 7.11 -2.75 3.82
N ASN A 168 6.79 -3.62 2.88
CA ASN A 168 5.93 -4.79 3.13
C ASN A 168 6.62 -6.07 2.65
N PHE A 169 5.93 -7.21 2.72
CA PHE A 169 6.50 -8.49 2.33
C PHE A 169 6.79 -8.60 0.81
N MET A 170 6.24 -7.70 -0.02
CA MET A 170 6.51 -7.62 -1.46
C MET A 170 7.77 -6.82 -1.79
N GLY A 171 8.26 -6.00 -0.86
CA GLY A 171 9.47 -5.21 -1.08
C GLY A 171 9.46 -3.89 -0.33
N LYS A 172 10.32 -2.99 -0.78
CA LYS A 172 10.45 -1.64 -0.24
C LYS A 172 10.26 -0.65 -1.37
N ASP A 173 9.44 0.36 -1.13
CA ASP A 173 9.34 1.54 -1.98
C ASP A 173 9.61 2.79 -1.14
N GLN A 174 10.11 3.85 -1.78
CA GLN A 174 10.41 5.09 -1.09
C GLN A 174 10.01 6.31 -1.89
N ALA A 175 9.57 7.35 -1.19
CA ALA A 175 9.13 8.58 -1.82
C ALA A 175 9.58 9.79 -0.99
N THR A 176 9.99 10.87 -1.66
CA THR A 176 10.59 12.06 -1.03
C THR A 176 9.69 13.28 -1.14
N VAL A 177 9.62 14.06 -0.06
CA VAL A 177 8.87 15.32 0.05
C VAL A 177 9.81 16.44 0.41
N HIS A 178 9.73 17.55 -0.32
CA HIS A 178 10.40 18.78 0.06
C HIS A 178 9.42 19.70 0.78
N LEU A 179 9.63 19.87 2.09
CA LEU A 179 8.88 20.81 2.91
C LEU A 179 9.62 22.16 2.92
N THR A 180 8.94 23.20 2.45
CA THR A 180 9.41 24.59 2.59
C THR A 180 8.46 25.33 3.50
N VAL A 181 8.95 25.81 4.64
CA VAL A 181 8.18 26.65 5.56
C VAL A 181 8.61 28.10 5.37
N THR A 182 7.74 28.91 4.76
CA THR A 182 7.96 30.36 4.63
C THR A 182 7.27 31.11 5.78
N GLY A 183 8.02 31.92 6.51
CA GLY A 183 7.45 32.91 7.42
C GLY A 183 7.10 34.19 6.64
N ASN A 184 6.01 34.87 7.01
CA ASN A 184 5.86 36.27 6.61
C ASN A 184 6.96 37.08 7.32
N GLN A 185 7.65 37.93 6.55
CA GLN A 185 8.48 39.01 7.10
C GLN A 185 7.64 39.97 7.94
#